data_AF-A0A6A4TLZ3-F1
#
_entry.id   AF-A0A6A4TLZ3-F1
#
_cell.length_a   1.000
_cell.length_b   1.000
_cell.length_c   1.000
_cell.angle_alpha   90.00
_cell.angle_beta   90.00
_cell.angle_gamma   90.00
#
_symmetry.space_group_name_H-M   'P 1'
#
loop_
_entity.id
_entity.type
_entity.pdbx_description
1 polymer ?
#
loop_
_entity_poly.entity_id
_entity_poly.type
_entity_poly.pdbx_seq_one_letter_code
_entity_poly.pdbx_strand_id
1 'polypeptide(L)'
;MCGGCPPVQQGALPAADATSRPVRQKLQRQTSAARETASEPRRKRSNIPTKWCVKSYPYTSSARQAECAETCLMLEQGLQRREGQMFADVGLCRAEGKTDFFARKRLVVQDKNKYNTPKYRMIVRFSNRDVCCQVAYAKIEGDQIVCAAYSHELPKYGITVGLTNYAAAYCTGLLLARRLLHKFGMEQVYEGQVEVTGDEFNVESVDGQPGAFTCYLDAGLARTTTGNKVFGVLKGAVDGGLAIPHSIKRFPGYDAESKEFNAEVHRKHILGMNVADYMSYLMEEDEDAYKKQFSRFIKNGVTPDTVEEMYKKAHAAIRANPVHEQKPKKDVKKKRWNRAKLSLAQRKDRVAQKKASFLRAQEQEAGDG
;
A
#
# COMPACT_ATOMS: atom_id res chain seq x y z
N MET A 1 65.34 -2.89 -18.65
CA MET A 1 64.98 -1.59 -18.06
C MET A 1 63.48 -1.58 -17.86
N CYS A 2 63.06 -1.92 -16.64
CA CYS A 2 62.36 -1.02 -15.69
C CYS A 2 60.86 -0.90 -16.04
N GLY A 3 59.90 -1.27 -15.21
CA GLY A 3 59.92 -1.78 -13.84
C GLY A 3 58.46 -2.03 -13.41
N GLY A 4 58.23 -3.13 -12.70
CA GLY A 4 56.92 -3.53 -12.20
C GLY A 4 56.47 -2.65 -11.01
N CYS A 5 55.16 -2.44 -10.92
CA CYS A 5 54.51 -1.76 -9.80
C CYS A 5 54.24 -2.78 -8.67
N PRO A 6 54.63 -2.50 -7.41
CA PRO A 6 54.48 -3.45 -6.30
C PRO A 6 53.07 -3.45 -5.68
N PRO A 7 52.68 -4.53 -4.97
CA PRO A 7 51.35 -4.68 -4.37
C PRO A 7 51.22 -3.88 -3.05
N VAL A 8 50.03 -3.32 -2.83
CA VAL A 8 49.66 -2.57 -1.63
C VAL A 8 49.48 -3.53 -0.45
N GLN A 9 50.26 -3.29 0.60
CA GLN A 9 50.27 -4.03 1.86
C GLN A 9 49.00 -3.75 2.70
N GLN A 10 48.53 -4.81 3.37
CA GLN A 10 47.49 -4.79 4.38
C GLN A 10 48.02 -4.11 5.65
N GLY A 11 47.40 -2.99 6.04
CA GLY A 11 47.62 -2.34 7.33
C GLY A 11 46.65 -2.87 8.38
N ALA A 12 47.20 -3.48 9.43
CA ALA A 12 46.49 -3.91 10.63
C ALA A 12 45.94 -2.71 11.42
N LEU A 13 44.69 -2.80 11.88
CA LEU A 13 44.10 -1.88 12.84
C LEU A 13 44.44 -2.34 14.28
N PRO A 14 44.82 -1.43 15.19
CA PRO A 14 45.07 -1.78 16.58
C PRO A 14 43.76 -2.01 17.36
N ALA A 15 43.79 -2.99 18.25
CA ALA A 15 42.79 -3.20 19.29
C ALA A 15 42.88 -2.10 20.35
N ALA A 16 41.72 -1.57 20.78
CA ALA A 16 41.62 -0.71 21.95
C ALA A 16 40.33 -1.01 22.71
N ASP A 17 40.50 -0.95 24.02
CA ASP A 17 39.76 -1.60 25.08
C ASP A 17 38.41 -0.96 25.44
N ALA A 18 37.64 -1.72 26.21
CA ALA A 18 36.38 -1.34 26.80
C ALA A 18 36.52 -0.17 27.80
N THR A 19 35.69 0.87 27.68
CA THR A 19 35.09 1.58 28.82
C THR A 19 33.99 2.56 28.36
N SER A 20 32.89 2.60 29.13
CA SER A 20 31.80 3.59 29.16
C SER A 20 30.61 3.48 28.16
N ARG A 21 29.55 2.79 28.60
CA ARG A 21 28.13 3.15 28.33
C ARG A 21 27.73 4.26 29.32
N PRO A 22 26.90 5.28 28.98
CA PRO A 22 25.51 5.03 28.55
C PRO A 22 24.93 6.05 27.55
N VAL A 23 24.58 5.60 26.33
CA VAL A 23 23.75 6.38 25.37
C VAL A 23 22.31 5.82 25.25
N ARG A 24 21.99 4.75 25.99
CA ARG A 24 20.71 4.01 25.81
C ARG A 24 19.50 4.54 26.60
N GLN A 25 19.63 5.64 27.35
CA GLN A 25 18.51 6.22 28.12
C GLN A 25 17.88 7.49 27.52
N LYS A 26 18.46 8.09 26.47
CA LYS A 26 17.89 9.30 25.83
C LYS A 26 16.96 9.04 24.65
N LEU A 27 16.93 7.82 24.10
CA LEU A 27 16.06 7.51 22.94
C LEU A 27 14.66 6.99 23.31
N GLN A 28 14.43 6.55 24.55
CA GLN A 28 13.12 6.00 24.98
C GLN A 28 12.17 7.05 25.59
N ARG A 29 12.61 8.28 25.84
CA ARG A 29 11.72 9.38 26.29
C ARG A 29 11.14 10.23 25.15
N GLN A 30 11.61 10.06 23.91
CA GLN A 30 11.09 10.81 22.76
C GLN A 30 9.98 10.09 21.99
N THR A 31 9.75 8.80 22.23
CA THR A 31 8.74 8.01 21.51
C THR A 31 7.42 7.85 22.25
N SER A 32 7.35 8.18 23.55
CA SER A 32 6.12 8.06 24.36
C SER A 32 5.26 9.32 24.41
N ALA A 33 5.77 10.49 24.03
CA ALA A 33 5.00 11.75 24.03
C ALA A 33 4.22 12.02 22.72
N ALA A 34 4.36 11.17 21.70
CA ALA A 34 3.80 11.41 20.36
C ALA A 34 2.47 10.67 20.08
N ARG A 35 1.81 10.11 21.09
CA ARG A 35 0.61 9.27 20.90
C ARG A 35 -0.71 9.78 21.48
N GLU A 36 -0.76 10.98 22.05
CA GLU A 36 -2.02 11.63 22.41
C GLU A 36 -2.12 12.99 21.70
N THR A 37 -3.29 13.26 21.11
CA THR A 37 -3.68 14.48 20.35
C THR A 37 -3.49 14.48 18.82
N ALA A 38 -3.93 13.43 18.13
CA ALA A 38 -4.30 13.54 16.71
C ALA A 38 -5.79 13.93 16.57
N SER A 39 -6.10 15.21 16.79
CA SER A 39 -7.30 15.84 16.26
C SER A 39 -6.89 16.74 15.09
N GLU A 40 -7.66 16.72 14.01
CA GLU A 40 -7.41 17.40 12.72
C GLU A 40 -6.72 18.77 12.86
N PRO A 41 -5.70 19.09 12.05
CA PRO A 41 -5.26 20.46 11.94
C PRO A 41 -6.31 21.22 11.12
N ARG A 42 -7.33 21.76 11.79
CA ARG A 42 -7.98 22.99 11.31
C ARG A 42 -6.84 23.96 11.02
N ARG A 43 -6.68 24.36 9.75
CA ARG A 43 -5.84 25.50 9.33
C ARG A 43 -6.27 26.73 10.13
N LYS A 44 -5.74 26.90 11.34
CA LYS A 44 -5.64 28.21 11.97
C LYS A 44 -4.55 28.91 11.18
N ARG A 45 -4.95 29.92 10.39
CA ARG A 45 -4.04 30.94 9.91
C ARG A 45 -3.41 31.56 11.15
N SER A 46 -2.25 31.05 11.54
CA SER A 46 -1.43 31.68 12.56
C SER A 46 -0.93 33.00 11.96
N ASN A 47 -1.28 34.11 12.63
CA ASN A 47 -0.63 35.41 12.47
C ASN A 47 0.85 35.26 12.83
N ILE A 48 1.65 34.73 11.90
CA ILE A 48 3.09 34.56 12.04
C ILE A 48 3.90 35.80 11.61
N PRO A 49 3.48 36.68 10.66
CA PRO A 49 4.41 37.68 10.17
C PRO A 49 4.80 38.71 11.24
N THR A 50 3.89 39.03 12.15
CA THR A 50 4.12 40.08 13.16
C THR A 50 4.97 39.61 14.34
N LYS A 51 4.96 38.32 14.69
CA LYS A 51 5.70 37.83 15.88
C LYS A 51 7.19 37.60 15.63
N TRP A 52 7.60 37.32 14.40
CA TRP A 52 9.02 37.14 14.06
C TRP A 52 9.75 38.47 13.91
N CYS A 53 9.11 39.49 13.33
CA CYS A 53 9.74 40.79 13.10
C CYS A 53 10.06 41.55 14.41
N VAL A 54 9.23 41.39 15.45
CA VAL A 54 9.40 42.08 16.74
C VAL A 54 10.59 41.55 17.55
N LYS A 55 10.98 40.28 17.37
CA LYS A 55 12.08 39.66 18.15
C LYS A 55 13.48 40.01 17.67
N SER A 56 13.63 40.44 16.41
CA SER A 56 14.96 40.66 15.80
C SER A 56 15.40 42.12 15.77
N TYR A 57 14.49 43.10 15.86
CA TYR A 57 14.82 44.52 15.84
C TYR A 57 13.93 45.34 16.79
N PRO A 58 14.30 45.50 18.08
CA PRO A 58 13.49 46.22 19.06
C PRO A 58 13.48 47.76 18.89
N TYR A 59 14.25 48.31 17.94
CA TYR A 59 14.41 49.77 17.73
C TYR A 59 14.06 50.23 16.30
N THR A 60 12.87 49.87 15.80
CA THR A 60 12.36 50.47 14.57
C THR A 60 10.93 50.95 14.79
N SER A 61 10.58 52.12 14.24
CA SER A 61 9.24 52.70 14.33
C SER A 61 8.19 51.71 13.82
N SER A 62 6.96 51.78 14.35
CA SER A 62 5.83 50.90 13.98
C SER A 62 5.61 50.81 12.46
N ALA A 63 5.95 51.87 11.71
CA ALA A 63 5.91 51.92 10.25
C ALA A 63 6.92 50.96 9.57
N ARG A 64 8.17 50.87 10.07
CA ARG A 64 9.20 49.96 9.51
C ARG A 64 8.91 48.48 9.79
N GLN A 65 8.24 48.18 10.90
CA GLN A 65 7.77 46.82 11.20
C GLN A 65 6.63 46.38 10.27
N ALA A 66 5.76 47.31 9.84
CA ALA A 66 4.69 47.04 8.88
C ALA A 66 5.23 46.78 7.47
N GLU A 67 6.19 47.60 6.99
CA GLU A 67 6.85 47.39 5.68
C GLU A 67 7.61 46.06 5.60
N CYS A 68 8.28 45.66 6.69
CA CYS A 68 9.00 44.38 6.75
C CYS A 68 8.02 43.18 6.75
N ALA A 69 6.84 43.31 7.35
CA ALA A 69 5.80 42.29 7.30
C ALA A 69 5.13 42.18 5.91
N GLU A 70 4.91 43.30 5.22
CA GLU A 70 4.36 43.29 3.85
C GLU A 70 5.33 42.69 2.83
N THR A 71 6.62 43.02 2.92
CA THR A 71 7.65 42.43 2.05
C THR A 71 7.82 40.92 2.29
N CYS A 72 7.73 40.46 3.54
CA CYS A 72 7.76 39.04 3.87
C CYS A 72 6.52 38.30 3.34
N LEU A 73 5.32 38.90 3.46
CA LEU A 73 4.09 38.37 2.86
C LEU A 73 4.14 38.32 1.33
N MET A 74 4.74 39.32 0.68
CA MET A 74 4.92 39.32 -0.78
C MET A 74 5.89 38.24 -1.24
N LEU A 75 6.97 37.98 -0.48
CA LEU A 75 7.92 36.90 -0.74
C LEU A 75 7.26 35.52 -0.55
N GLU A 76 6.49 35.31 0.52
CA GLU A 76 5.74 34.06 0.74
C GLU A 76 4.68 33.82 -0.35
N GLN A 77 3.94 34.86 -0.74
CA GLN A 77 2.97 34.78 -1.84
C GLN A 77 3.64 34.56 -3.20
N GLY A 78 4.83 35.15 -3.41
CA GLY A 78 5.65 34.94 -4.60
C GLY A 78 6.18 33.51 -4.71
N LEU A 79 6.63 32.92 -3.60
CA LEU A 79 7.00 31.50 -3.51
C LEU A 79 5.80 30.60 -3.80
N GLN A 80 4.65 30.84 -3.17
CA GLN A 80 3.44 30.03 -3.38
C GLN A 80 2.91 30.09 -4.82
N ARG A 81 3.06 31.22 -5.53
CA ARG A 81 2.72 31.31 -6.95
C ARG A 81 3.66 30.49 -7.83
N ARG A 82 4.98 30.50 -7.55
CA ARG A 82 5.96 29.67 -8.28
C ARG A 82 5.80 28.18 -7.97
N GLU A 83 5.56 27.82 -6.71
CA GLU A 83 5.28 26.45 -6.28
C GLU A 83 3.99 25.89 -6.88
N GLY A 84 2.94 26.71 -6.97
CA GLY A 84 1.67 26.32 -7.59
C GLY A 84 1.81 25.93 -9.06
N GLN A 85 2.74 26.55 -9.79
CA GLN A 85 3.02 26.24 -11.19
C GLN A 85 3.81 24.92 -11.33
N MET A 86 4.76 24.65 -10.44
CA MET A 86 5.50 23.37 -10.41
C MET A 86 4.62 22.16 -10.08
N PHE A 87 3.56 22.32 -9.28
CA PHE A 87 2.63 21.24 -8.96
C PHE A 87 1.69 20.85 -10.11
N ALA A 88 1.50 21.73 -11.10
CA ALA A 88 0.58 21.50 -12.22
C ALA A 88 1.09 20.42 -13.19
N ASP A 89 2.41 20.20 -13.26
CA ASP A 89 3.04 19.30 -14.23
C ASP A 89 3.15 17.85 -13.75
N VAL A 90 2.71 17.56 -12.52
CA VAL A 90 2.76 16.23 -11.93
C VAL A 90 1.45 15.50 -12.22
N GLY A 91 1.50 14.41 -13.00
CA GLY A 91 0.32 13.59 -13.28
C GLY A 91 -0.42 13.18 -12.00
N LEU A 92 -1.76 13.20 -12.04
CA LEU A 92 -2.64 13.07 -10.85
C LEU A 92 -2.24 11.91 -9.91
N CYS A 93 -1.93 10.73 -10.46
CA CYS A 93 -1.56 9.56 -9.65
C CYS A 93 -0.21 9.71 -8.93
N ARG A 94 0.70 10.57 -9.42
CA ARG A 94 1.96 10.89 -8.75
C ARG A 94 1.76 11.97 -7.68
N ALA A 95 0.91 12.95 -7.95
CA ALA A 95 0.50 13.94 -6.94
C ALA A 95 -0.21 13.28 -5.75
N GLU A 96 -1.02 12.24 -6.01
CA GLU A 96 -1.65 11.41 -4.97
C GLU A 96 -0.70 10.37 -4.35
N GLY A 97 0.53 10.21 -4.87
CA GLY A 97 1.49 9.24 -4.37
C GLY A 97 1.05 7.78 -4.52
N LYS A 98 0.20 7.45 -5.51
CA LYS A 98 -0.34 6.09 -5.72
C LYS A 98 0.47 5.24 -6.68
N THR A 99 1.21 5.87 -7.60
CA THR A 99 1.88 5.16 -8.68
C THR A 99 3.26 5.72 -8.91
N ASP A 100 4.25 4.82 -8.89
CA ASP A 100 5.55 5.10 -9.48
C ASP A 100 5.49 4.87 -11.00
N PHE A 101 5.54 5.97 -11.76
CA PHE A 101 5.53 5.93 -13.22
C PHE A 101 6.81 5.32 -13.80
N PHE A 102 7.92 5.33 -13.08
CA PHE A 102 9.17 4.73 -13.53
C PHE A 102 9.06 3.20 -13.59
N ALA A 103 8.65 2.58 -12.47
CA ALA A 103 8.35 1.14 -12.43
C ALA A 103 7.24 0.77 -13.42
N ARG A 104 6.15 1.56 -13.48
CA ARG A 104 5.01 1.29 -14.37
C ARG A 104 5.42 1.30 -15.85
N LYS A 105 6.22 2.27 -16.29
CA LYS A 105 6.71 2.35 -17.69
C LYS A 105 7.45 1.07 -18.08
N ARG A 106 8.36 0.58 -17.22
CA ARG A 106 9.14 -0.65 -17.49
C ARG A 106 8.27 -1.91 -17.51
N LEU A 107 7.25 -1.95 -16.65
CA LEU A 107 6.37 -3.10 -16.55
C LEU A 107 5.39 -3.20 -17.73
N VAL A 108 4.79 -2.06 -18.11
CA VAL A 108 3.66 -2.02 -19.05
C VAL A 108 4.09 -1.96 -20.52
N VAL A 109 5.22 -1.32 -20.83
CA VAL A 109 5.68 -1.17 -22.22
C VAL A 109 5.95 -2.56 -22.80
N GLN A 110 5.38 -2.79 -23.98
CA GLN A 110 5.54 -3.99 -24.79
C GLN A 110 6.44 -3.67 -25.98
N ASP A 111 7.18 -4.67 -26.45
CA ASP A 111 7.98 -4.55 -27.66
C ASP A 111 7.08 -4.27 -28.86
N LYS A 112 7.47 -3.30 -29.70
CA LYS A 112 6.65 -2.85 -30.84
C LYS A 112 6.43 -3.94 -31.89
N ASN A 113 7.33 -4.92 -31.98
CA ASN A 113 7.20 -6.07 -32.88
C ASN A 113 6.10 -7.06 -32.46
N LYS A 114 5.60 -7.00 -31.22
CA LYS A 114 4.48 -7.81 -30.72
C LYS A 114 3.12 -7.18 -30.98
N TYR A 115 3.08 -6.01 -31.61
CA TYR A 115 1.88 -5.27 -32.02
C TYR A 115 0.83 -5.20 -30.91
N ASN A 116 -0.36 -5.76 -31.14
CA ASN A 116 -1.50 -5.68 -30.23
C ASN A 116 -1.51 -6.80 -29.17
N THR A 117 -0.42 -7.57 -29.03
CA THR A 117 -0.35 -8.63 -28.02
C THR A 117 -0.34 -8.00 -26.62
N PRO A 118 -1.37 -8.26 -25.79
CA PRO A 118 -1.47 -7.65 -24.48
C PRO A 118 -0.38 -8.17 -23.54
N LYS A 119 0.29 -7.24 -22.84
CA LYS A 119 1.22 -7.58 -21.76
C LYS A 119 0.45 -7.60 -20.44
N TYR A 120 0.16 -8.81 -19.95
CA TYR A 120 -0.59 -8.99 -18.71
C TYR A 120 0.28 -8.77 -17.47
N ARG A 121 -0.28 -8.05 -16.51
CA ARG A 121 0.33 -7.85 -15.19
C ARG A 121 -0.67 -8.16 -14.08
N MET A 122 -0.16 -8.80 -13.04
CA MET A 122 -0.87 -9.10 -11.80
C MET A 122 -0.60 -7.99 -10.80
N ILE A 123 -1.62 -7.15 -10.58
CA ILE A 123 -1.59 -6.04 -9.64
C ILE A 123 -2.00 -6.56 -8.27
N VAL A 124 -1.09 -6.39 -7.31
CA VAL A 124 -1.35 -6.73 -5.91
C VAL A 124 -1.32 -5.46 -5.08
N ARG A 125 -2.40 -5.21 -4.33
CA ARG A 125 -2.54 -4.03 -3.46
C ARG A 125 -3.08 -4.45 -2.11
N PHE A 126 -2.36 -4.08 -1.07
CA PHE A 126 -2.82 -4.22 0.31
C PHE A 126 -3.46 -2.93 0.76
N SER A 127 -4.66 -3.04 1.31
CA SER A 127 -5.26 -2.03 2.16
C SER A 127 -5.17 -2.49 3.63
N ASN A 128 -5.59 -1.64 4.56
CA ASN A 128 -5.54 -1.99 5.99
C ASN A 128 -6.42 -3.18 6.36
N ARG A 129 -7.45 -3.49 5.56
CA ARG A 129 -8.46 -4.52 5.88
C ARG A 129 -8.71 -5.52 4.76
N ASP A 130 -8.13 -5.32 3.59
CA ASP A 130 -8.42 -6.11 2.39
C ASP A 130 -7.17 -6.26 1.51
N VAL A 131 -7.06 -7.42 0.88
CA VAL A 131 -6.09 -7.73 -0.18
C VAL A 131 -6.81 -7.70 -1.52
N CYS A 132 -6.34 -6.86 -2.44
CA CYS A 132 -6.89 -6.72 -3.78
C CYS A 132 -5.88 -7.27 -4.79
N CYS A 133 -6.33 -8.22 -5.61
CA CYS A 133 -5.52 -8.86 -6.63
C CYS A 133 -6.26 -8.77 -7.97
N GLN A 134 -5.60 -8.23 -8.98
CA GLN A 134 -6.21 -7.99 -10.29
C GLN A 134 -5.24 -8.39 -11.40
N VAL A 135 -5.75 -8.94 -12.49
CA VAL A 135 -4.99 -9.09 -13.73
C VAL A 135 -5.45 -8.03 -14.72
N ALA A 136 -4.52 -7.21 -15.18
CA ALA A 136 -4.80 -6.12 -16.10
C ALA A 136 -3.77 -6.07 -17.22
N TYR A 137 -4.15 -5.41 -18.30
CA TYR A 137 -3.25 -5.00 -19.38
C TYR A 137 -3.58 -3.56 -19.76
N ALA A 138 -2.60 -2.84 -20.31
CA ALA A 138 -2.78 -1.43 -20.62
C ALA A 138 -3.36 -1.22 -22.03
N LYS A 139 -4.28 -0.27 -22.15
CA LYS A 139 -4.70 0.35 -23.42
C LYS A 139 -4.52 1.87 -23.34
N ILE A 140 -4.66 2.55 -24.47
CA ILE A 140 -4.53 4.01 -24.57
C ILE A 140 -5.57 4.72 -23.70
N GLU A 141 -6.81 4.23 -23.67
CA GLU A 141 -7.90 4.78 -22.85
C GLU A 141 -7.70 4.55 -21.34
N GLY A 142 -6.93 3.52 -20.98
CA GLY A 142 -6.76 3.08 -19.60
C GLY A 142 -6.46 1.59 -19.50
N ASP A 143 -6.23 1.12 -18.27
CA ASP A 143 -6.04 -0.30 -18.03
C ASP A 143 -7.36 -1.06 -18.12
N GLN A 144 -7.35 -2.20 -18.80
CA GLN A 144 -8.48 -3.13 -18.81
C GLN A 144 -8.21 -4.27 -17.84
N ILE A 145 -9.14 -4.47 -16.89
CA ILE A 145 -9.08 -5.53 -15.89
C ILE A 145 -9.76 -6.78 -16.46
N VAL A 146 -9.03 -7.87 -16.56
CA VAL A 146 -9.53 -9.18 -17.03
C VAL A 146 -10.20 -9.94 -15.89
N CYS A 147 -9.52 -9.98 -14.75
CA CYS A 147 -9.97 -10.71 -13.57
C CYS A 147 -9.61 -9.94 -12.31
N ALA A 148 -10.43 -10.08 -11.28
CA ALA A 148 -10.21 -9.51 -9.96
C ALA A 148 -10.61 -10.52 -8.89
N ALA A 149 -9.89 -10.53 -7.78
CA ALA A 149 -10.19 -11.28 -6.57
C ALA A 149 -9.86 -10.42 -5.35
N TYR A 150 -10.65 -10.58 -4.29
CA TYR A 150 -10.53 -9.78 -3.07
C TYR A 150 -10.59 -10.67 -1.84
N SER A 151 -9.90 -10.28 -0.77
CA SER A 151 -9.90 -11.06 0.47
C SER A 151 -11.26 -11.06 1.17
N HIS A 152 -12.07 -10.02 0.99
CA HIS A 152 -13.44 -10.00 1.52
C HIS A 152 -14.41 -11.00 0.83
N GLU A 153 -13.99 -11.67 -0.24
CA GLU A 153 -14.72 -12.79 -0.85
C GLU A 153 -14.38 -14.13 -0.16
N LEU A 154 -13.23 -14.22 0.51
CA LEU A 154 -12.74 -15.45 1.18
C LEU A 154 -13.68 -16.03 2.24
N PRO A 155 -14.51 -15.25 2.96
CA PRO A 155 -15.51 -15.81 3.87
C PRO A 155 -16.48 -16.79 3.22
N LYS A 156 -16.72 -16.68 1.89
CA LYS A 156 -17.53 -17.66 1.15
C LYS A 156 -16.89 -19.05 1.11
N TYR A 157 -15.57 -19.12 1.22
CA TYR A 157 -14.76 -20.34 1.16
C TYR A 157 -14.31 -20.82 2.55
N GLY A 158 -14.89 -20.28 3.63
CA GLY A 158 -14.63 -20.71 5.01
C GLY A 158 -13.64 -19.85 5.80
N ILE A 159 -12.96 -18.87 5.18
CA ILE A 159 -12.02 -17.98 5.88
C ILE A 159 -12.76 -16.73 6.36
N THR A 160 -13.28 -16.76 7.58
CA THR A 160 -14.08 -15.65 8.13
C THR A 160 -13.24 -14.54 8.78
N VAL A 161 -12.01 -14.86 9.21
CA VAL A 161 -11.11 -13.98 9.95
C VAL A 161 -9.73 -13.88 9.28
N GLY A 162 -8.93 -12.89 9.69
CA GLY A 162 -7.53 -12.81 9.26
C GLY A 162 -7.31 -12.40 7.79
N LEU A 163 -8.21 -11.62 7.18
CA LEU A 163 -8.22 -11.34 5.74
C LEU A 163 -6.96 -10.64 5.17
N THR A 164 -6.06 -10.12 6.02
CA THR A 164 -4.85 -9.40 5.59
C THR A 164 -3.55 -10.11 5.96
N ASN A 165 -3.60 -11.35 6.46
CA ASN A 165 -2.41 -12.15 6.76
C ASN A 165 -1.79 -12.76 5.48
N TYR A 166 -0.68 -13.50 5.65
CA TYR A 166 0.02 -14.14 4.53
C TYR A 166 -0.82 -15.26 3.90
N ALA A 167 -1.48 -16.09 4.71
CA ALA A 167 -2.36 -17.17 4.27
C ALA A 167 -3.56 -16.68 3.45
N ALA A 168 -4.23 -15.60 3.86
CA ALA A 168 -5.32 -14.98 3.11
C ALA A 168 -4.80 -14.37 1.80
N ALA A 169 -3.60 -13.75 1.80
CA ALA A 169 -2.95 -13.30 0.58
C ALA A 169 -2.73 -14.47 -0.40
N TYR A 170 -2.21 -15.59 0.06
CA TYR A 170 -2.08 -16.82 -0.74
C TYR A 170 -3.43 -17.26 -1.33
N CYS A 171 -4.46 -17.37 -0.50
CA CYS A 171 -5.81 -17.74 -0.95
C CYS A 171 -6.37 -16.78 -2.02
N THR A 172 -6.15 -15.47 -1.86
CA THR A 172 -6.58 -14.49 -2.89
C THR A 172 -5.85 -14.65 -4.22
N GLY A 173 -4.57 -15.02 -4.19
CA GLY A 173 -3.79 -15.32 -5.39
C GLY A 173 -4.30 -16.57 -6.10
N LEU A 174 -4.55 -17.64 -5.33
CA LEU A 174 -5.11 -18.89 -5.82
C LEU A 174 -6.50 -18.68 -6.45
N LEU A 175 -7.36 -17.89 -5.79
CA LEU A 175 -8.68 -17.55 -6.31
C LEU A 175 -8.59 -16.76 -7.62
N LEU A 176 -7.66 -15.80 -7.72
CA LEU A 176 -7.46 -15.04 -8.95
C LEU A 176 -7.03 -15.94 -10.12
N ALA A 177 -6.08 -16.85 -9.87
CA ALA A 177 -5.55 -17.78 -10.85
C ALA A 177 -6.63 -18.72 -11.38
N ARG A 178 -7.33 -19.42 -10.49
CA ARG A 178 -8.41 -20.35 -10.88
C ARG A 178 -9.55 -19.63 -11.60
N ARG A 179 -9.93 -18.42 -11.15
CA ARG A 179 -10.96 -17.61 -11.82
C ARG A 179 -10.52 -17.14 -13.21
N LEU A 180 -9.23 -16.83 -13.39
CA LEU A 180 -8.69 -16.46 -14.68
C LEU A 180 -8.65 -17.65 -15.64
N LEU A 181 -8.17 -18.81 -15.19
CA LEU A 181 -8.10 -20.02 -16.01
C LEU A 181 -9.51 -20.54 -16.38
N HIS A 182 -10.47 -20.48 -15.46
CA HIS A 182 -11.87 -20.79 -15.75
C HIS A 182 -12.45 -19.85 -16.84
N LYS A 183 -12.11 -18.54 -16.80
CA LYS A 183 -12.55 -17.60 -17.84
C LYS A 183 -11.99 -17.90 -19.23
N PHE A 184 -10.78 -18.46 -19.30
CA PHE A 184 -10.13 -18.82 -20.56
C PHE A 184 -10.34 -20.30 -20.95
N GLY A 185 -11.00 -21.10 -20.11
CA GLY A 185 -11.24 -22.52 -20.37
C GLY A 185 -9.98 -23.41 -20.27
N MET A 186 -8.98 -23.02 -19.48
CA MET A 186 -7.68 -23.73 -19.35
C MET A 186 -7.46 -24.34 -17.95
N GLU A 187 -8.53 -24.50 -17.17
CA GLU A 187 -8.45 -24.88 -15.76
C GLU A 187 -8.03 -26.33 -15.50
N GLN A 188 -8.31 -27.23 -16.45
CA GLN A 188 -7.97 -28.66 -16.42
C GLN A 188 -6.55 -28.91 -16.94
N VAL A 189 -6.08 -28.05 -17.85
CA VAL A 189 -4.72 -28.15 -18.41
C VAL A 189 -3.69 -27.72 -17.37
N TYR A 190 -3.93 -26.57 -16.75
CA TYR A 190 -3.01 -25.97 -15.78
C TYR A 190 -3.65 -25.99 -14.40
N GLU A 191 -3.67 -27.16 -13.75
CA GLU A 191 -4.19 -27.32 -12.39
C GLU A 191 -3.27 -26.68 -11.33
N GLY A 192 -1.97 -26.61 -11.64
CA GLY A 192 -0.93 -26.16 -10.73
C GLY A 192 -0.64 -27.18 -9.64
N GLN A 193 -0.14 -26.71 -8.50
CA GLN A 193 0.29 -27.58 -7.40
C GLN A 193 -0.89 -27.90 -6.48
N VAL A 194 -1.49 -29.10 -6.59
CA VAL A 194 -2.65 -29.49 -5.78
C VAL A 194 -2.33 -29.50 -4.28
N GLU A 195 -1.20 -30.10 -3.90
CA GLU A 195 -0.76 -30.15 -2.50
C GLU A 195 0.31 -29.09 -2.22
N VAL A 196 0.00 -28.20 -1.28
CA VAL A 196 0.88 -27.07 -0.94
C VAL A 196 2.10 -27.55 -0.16
N THR A 197 3.22 -27.74 -0.84
CA THR A 197 4.52 -28.07 -0.22
C THR A 197 5.30 -26.83 0.24
N GLY A 198 5.12 -25.70 -0.46
CA GLY A 198 5.85 -24.45 -0.19
C GLY A 198 7.13 -24.28 -1.01
N ASP A 199 7.51 -25.29 -1.81
CA ASP A 199 8.70 -25.28 -2.68
C ASP A 199 8.56 -24.36 -3.89
N GLU A 200 9.67 -24.16 -4.61
CA GLU A 200 9.63 -23.53 -5.92
C GLU A 200 8.80 -24.36 -6.90
N PHE A 201 7.87 -23.70 -7.58
CA PHE A 201 7.05 -24.31 -8.62
C PHE A 201 6.90 -23.29 -9.74
N ASN A 202 7.18 -23.69 -10.96
CA ASN A 202 6.99 -22.88 -12.16
C ASN A 202 6.19 -23.69 -13.16
N VAL A 203 5.11 -23.11 -13.67
CA VAL A 203 4.25 -23.78 -14.66
C VAL A 203 4.93 -23.70 -16.02
N GLU A 204 5.23 -24.86 -16.60
CA GLU A 204 5.70 -24.99 -17.97
C GLU A 204 4.52 -25.17 -18.93
N SER A 205 4.68 -24.71 -20.17
CA SER A 205 3.68 -24.90 -21.22
C SER A 205 3.70 -26.34 -21.72
N VAL A 206 2.53 -26.97 -21.81
CA VAL A 206 2.38 -28.33 -22.34
C VAL A 206 2.29 -28.30 -23.86
N ASP A 207 3.05 -29.16 -24.54
CA ASP A 207 3.05 -29.27 -26.00
C ASP A 207 1.67 -29.71 -26.52
N GLY A 208 1.17 -29.03 -27.56
CA GLY A 208 -0.13 -29.32 -28.19
C GLY A 208 -1.34 -28.69 -27.50
N GLN A 209 -1.15 -27.99 -26.37
CA GLN A 209 -2.20 -27.24 -25.68
C GLN A 209 -1.91 -25.72 -25.68
N PRO A 210 -2.90 -24.86 -25.38
CA PRO A 210 -2.67 -23.42 -25.26
C PRO A 210 -1.57 -23.15 -24.23
N GLY A 211 -0.63 -22.26 -24.55
CA GLY A 211 0.46 -21.94 -23.64
C GLY A 211 -0.02 -21.40 -22.29
N ALA A 212 0.75 -21.68 -21.23
CA ALA A 212 0.45 -21.24 -19.88
C ALA A 212 0.28 -19.72 -19.80
N PHE A 213 -0.69 -19.25 -19.02
CA PHE A 213 -1.00 -17.82 -18.95
C PHE A 213 0.13 -17.06 -18.26
N THR A 214 0.89 -16.30 -19.04
CA THR A 214 2.04 -15.53 -18.54
C THR A 214 1.59 -14.19 -17.99
N CYS A 215 1.98 -13.86 -16.76
CA CYS A 215 1.75 -12.53 -16.20
C CYS A 215 2.92 -12.04 -15.33
N TYR A 216 3.05 -10.72 -15.20
CA TYR A 216 4.14 -10.09 -14.44
C TYR A 216 3.62 -9.44 -13.16
N LEU A 217 4.35 -9.57 -12.05
CA LEU A 217 3.97 -9.00 -10.77
C LEU A 217 4.11 -7.46 -10.74
N ASP A 218 3.04 -6.75 -10.40
CA ASP A 218 3.01 -5.31 -10.10
C ASP A 218 2.85 -5.10 -8.58
N ALA A 219 3.98 -4.97 -7.88
CA ALA A 219 4.02 -4.63 -6.45
C ALA A 219 3.70 -3.15 -6.17
N GLY A 220 3.72 -2.29 -7.20
CA GLY A 220 3.51 -0.85 -7.07
C GLY A 220 4.55 -0.19 -6.17
N LEU A 221 4.09 0.46 -5.11
CA LEU A 221 4.94 1.12 -4.12
C LEU A 221 5.28 0.23 -2.92
N ALA A 222 4.81 -1.02 -2.90
CA ALA A 222 5.14 -1.95 -1.83
C ALA A 222 6.64 -2.29 -1.86
N ARG A 223 7.29 -2.23 -0.70
CA ARG A 223 8.71 -2.58 -0.57
C ARG A 223 8.88 -4.09 -0.75
N THR A 224 9.74 -4.49 -1.68
CA THR A 224 10.01 -5.91 -1.99
C THR A 224 11.00 -6.55 -1.00
N THR A 225 10.65 -6.57 0.29
CA THR A 225 11.41 -7.28 1.33
C THR A 225 11.11 -8.78 1.34
N THR A 226 12.00 -9.57 1.94
CA THR A 226 11.76 -10.99 2.22
C THR A 226 10.55 -11.13 3.16
N GLY A 227 9.69 -12.10 2.88
CA GLY A 227 8.48 -12.36 3.67
C GLY A 227 7.34 -11.35 3.47
N ASN A 228 7.42 -10.43 2.49
CA ASN A 228 6.29 -9.55 2.21
C ASN A 228 5.09 -10.35 1.67
N LYS A 229 3.89 -10.03 2.17
CA LYS A 229 2.61 -10.64 1.79
C LYS A 229 2.29 -10.55 0.30
N VAL A 230 2.85 -9.56 -0.42
CA VAL A 230 2.74 -9.49 -1.90
C VAL A 230 3.23 -10.78 -2.55
N PHE A 231 4.30 -11.37 -2.00
CA PHE A 231 4.84 -12.63 -2.50
C PHE A 231 3.99 -13.84 -2.08
N GLY A 232 3.20 -13.74 -1.00
CA GLY A 232 2.21 -14.77 -0.68
C GLY A 232 1.12 -14.87 -1.75
N VAL A 233 0.62 -13.72 -2.22
CA VAL A 233 -0.33 -13.68 -3.34
C VAL A 233 0.30 -14.23 -4.62
N LEU A 234 1.55 -13.84 -4.91
CA LEU A 234 2.32 -14.37 -6.03
C LEU A 234 2.38 -15.90 -5.97
N LYS A 235 2.77 -16.48 -4.83
CA LYS A 235 2.89 -17.93 -4.68
C LYS A 235 1.55 -18.63 -4.88
N GLY A 236 0.45 -18.10 -4.32
CA GLY A 236 -0.89 -18.65 -4.53
C GLY A 236 -1.34 -18.58 -5.99
N ALA A 237 -0.96 -17.53 -6.72
CA ALA A 237 -1.27 -17.41 -8.14
C ALA A 237 -0.49 -18.40 -9.01
N VAL A 238 0.78 -18.65 -8.66
CA VAL A 238 1.64 -19.62 -9.34
C VAL A 238 1.16 -21.05 -9.07
N ASP A 239 0.89 -21.39 -7.81
CA ASP A 239 0.33 -22.70 -7.43
C ASP A 239 -1.08 -22.92 -8.00
N GLY A 240 -1.78 -21.85 -8.37
CA GLY A 240 -3.06 -21.89 -9.06
C GLY A 240 -2.98 -22.06 -10.58
N GLY A 241 -1.78 -22.14 -11.16
CA GLY A 241 -1.56 -22.41 -12.58
C GLY A 241 -1.14 -21.22 -13.44
N LEU A 242 -0.80 -20.06 -12.86
CA LEU A 242 -0.27 -18.93 -13.63
C LEU A 242 1.25 -18.99 -13.78
N ALA A 243 1.76 -18.68 -14.97
CA ALA A 243 3.19 -18.57 -15.23
C ALA A 243 3.67 -17.15 -14.88
N ILE A 244 4.26 -17.00 -13.68
CA ILE A 244 4.84 -15.73 -13.23
C ILE A 244 6.34 -15.91 -12.98
N PRO A 245 7.21 -15.18 -13.69
CA PRO A 245 8.65 -15.28 -13.47
C PRO A 245 8.99 -14.70 -12.09
N HIS A 246 9.61 -15.51 -11.24
CA HIS A 246 9.99 -15.11 -9.89
C HIS A 246 11.27 -15.82 -9.42
N SER A 247 11.73 -15.48 -8.22
CA SER A 247 12.86 -16.16 -7.56
C SER A 247 12.50 -16.43 -6.11
N ILE A 248 13.09 -17.47 -5.52
CA ILE A 248 12.80 -17.91 -4.17
C ILE A 248 13.21 -16.89 -3.09
N LYS A 249 14.14 -15.99 -3.42
CA LYS A 249 14.80 -15.05 -2.49
C LYS A 249 13.88 -14.15 -1.67
N ARG A 250 12.62 -13.98 -2.08
CA ARG A 250 11.67 -13.07 -1.42
C ARG A 250 10.60 -13.78 -0.60
N PHE A 251 10.55 -15.12 -0.63
CA PHE A 251 9.62 -15.89 0.18
C PHE A 251 10.05 -15.94 1.65
N PRO A 252 9.10 -16.10 2.59
CA PRO A 252 9.42 -16.47 3.97
C PRO A 252 10.21 -17.77 4.00
N GLY A 253 11.23 -17.87 4.88
CA GLY A 253 12.10 -19.04 4.96
C GLY A 253 13.36 -18.98 4.10
N TYR A 254 13.55 -17.92 3.30
CA TYR A 254 14.83 -17.64 2.66
C TYR A 254 15.76 -16.91 3.64
N ASP A 255 16.92 -17.49 3.89
CA ASP A 255 17.98 -16.83 4.65
C ASP A 255 19.00 -16.14 3.73
N ALA A 256 19.29 -14.88 4.02
CA ALA A 256 20.18 -14.08 3.19
C ALA A 256 21.66 -14.42 3.38
N GLU A 257 22.02 -14.96 4.55
CA GLU A 257 23.39 -15.29 4.92
C GLU A 257 23.82 -16.64 4.31
N SER A 258 23.05 -17.70 4.58
CA SER A 258 23.27 -19.03 3.99
C SER A 258 22.87 -19.12 2.51
N LYS A 259 21.98 -18.23 2.03
CA LYS A 259 21.34 -18.30 0.70
C LYS A 259 20.52 -19.57 0.48
N GLU A 260 20.14 -20.24 1.57
CA GLU A 260 19.32 -21.44 1.55
C GLU A 260 17.84 -21.08 1.75
N PHE A 261 16.97 -21.91 1.18
CA PHE A 261 15.53 -21.76 1.30
C PHE A 261 14.91 -22.95 2.04
N ASN A 262 14.21 -22.65 3.13
CA ASN A 262 13.45 -23.63 3.87
C ASN A 262 11.97 -23.59 3.46
N ALA A 263 11.53 -24.59 2.72
CA ALA A 263 10.16 -24.72 2.24
C ALA A 263 9.14 -24.99 3.35
N GLU A 264 9.54 -25.65 4.44
CA GLU A 264 8.65 -25.91 5.57
C GLU A 264 8.22 -24.62 6.25
N VAL A 265 9.15 -23.66 6.41
CA VAL A 265 8.84 -22.34 6.95
C VAL A 265 7.86 -21.61 6.03
N HIS A 266 8.07 -21.68 4.71
CA HIS A 266 7.15 -21.08 3.75
C HIS A 266 5.74 -21.70 3.85
N ARG A 267 5.67 -23.03 3.92
CA ARG A 267 4.42 -23.78 4.11
C ARG A 267 3.70 -23.39 5.39
N LYS A 268 4.42 -23.24 6.51
CA LYS A 268 3.87 -22.75 7.79
C LYS A 268 3.21 -21.38 7.64
N HIS A 269 3.80 -20.47 6.87
CA HIS A 269 3.19 -19.15 6.59
C HIS A 269 1.96 -19.24 5.68
N ILE A 270 1.96 -20.15 4.69
CA ILE A 270 0.82 -20.35 3.79
C ILE A 270 -0.39 -20.91 4.56
N LEU A 271 -0.15 -21.86 5.46
CA LEU A 271 -1.19 -22.49 6.28
C LEU A 271 -1.54 -21.69 7.55
N GLY A 272 -0.88 -20.56 7.79
CA GLY A 272 -1.15 -19.70 8.93
C GLY A 272 -0.70 -20.26 10.28
N MET A 273 0.20 -21.26 10.29
CA MET A 273 0.76 -21.85 11.51
C MET A 273 1.46 -20.79 12.36
N ASN A 274 2.15 -19.84 11.75
CA ASN A 274 2.76 -18.73 12.46
C ASN A 274 1.75 -17.85 13.23
N VAL A 275 0.49 -17.81 12.79
CA VAL A 275 -0.59 -17.13 13.51
C VAL A 275 -1.13 -18.03 14.62
N ALA A 276 -1.26 -19.34 14.38
CA ALA A 276 -1.63 -20.31 15.40
C ALA A 276 -0.61 -20.35 16.54
N ASP A 277 0.68 -20.42 16.23
CA ASP A 277 1.78 -20.37 17.21
C ASP A 277 1.71 -19.10 18.05
N TYR A 278 1.43 -17.95 17.42
CA TYR A 278 1.27 -16.68 18.12
C TYR A 278 0.00 -16.64 18.98
N MET A 279 -1.07 -17.33 18.57
CA MET A 279 -2.28 -17.48 19.39
C MET A 279 -1.98 -18.33 20.63
N SER A 280 -1.34 -19.49 20.48
CA SER A 280 -0.97 -20.36 21.60
C SER A 280 -0.03 -19.68 22.58
N TYR A 281 1.02 -19.01 22.07
CA TYR A 281 1.95 -18.25 22.90
C TYR A 281 1.24 -17.15 23.72
N LEU A 282 0.31 -16.39 23.11
CA LEU A 282 -0.44 -15.36 23.85
C LEU A 282 -1.45 -15.93 24.84
N MET A 283 -2.00 -17.12 24.57
CA MET A 283 -2.91 -17.77 25.52
C MET A 283 -2.19 -18.21 26.80
N GLU A 284 -0.93 -18.63 26.68
CA GLU A 284 -0.11 -19.07 27.82
C GLU A 284 0.46 -17.91 28.63
N GLU A 285 0.94 -16.85 27.97
CA GLU A 285 1.59 -15.71 28.63
C GLU A 285 0.60 -14.65 29.14
N ASP A 286 -0.35 -14.21 28.29
CA ASP A 286 -1.17 -13.01 28.55
C ASP A 286 -2.58 -13.13 27.93
N GLU A 287 -3.53 -13.67 28.70
CA GLU A 287 -4.92 -13.84 28.25
C GLU A 287 -5.61 -12.53 27.81
N ASP A 288 -5.31 -11.40 28.45
CA ASP A 288 -5.93 -10.12 28.12
C ASP A 288 -5.42 -9.58 26.78
N ALA A 289 -4.12 -9.78 26.48
CA ALA A 289 -3.54 -9.47 25.19
C ALA A 289 -4.14 -10.36 24.10
N TYR A 290 -4.34 -11.65 24.40
CA TYR A 290 -5.01 -12.60 23.52
C TYR A 290 -6.44 -12.15 23.17
N LYS A 291 -7.27 -11.85 24.18
CA LYS A 291 -8.65 -11.38 24.00
C LYS A 291 -8.70 -10.09 23.15
N LYS A 292 -7.74 -9.18 23.34
CA LYS A 292 -7.66 -7.93 22.56
C LYS A 292 -7.28 -8.17 21.11
N GLN A 293 -6.21 -8.92 20.86
CA GLN A 293 -5.67 -9.14 19.51
C GLN A 293 -6.56 -10.07 18.67
N PHE A 294 -7.06 -11.14 19.28
CA PHE A 294 -7.80 -12.21 18.62
C PHE A 294 -9.31 -12.20 18.92
N SER A 295 -9.86 -11.08 19.37
CA SER A 295 -11.30 -10.91 19.65
C SER A 295 -12.23 -11.44 18.55
N ARG A 296 -11.87 -11.30 17.28
CA ARG A 296 -12.66 -11.83 16.15
C ARG A 296 -12.54 -13.34 15.97
N PHE A 297 -11.38 -13.91 16.28
CA PHE A 297 -11.16 -15.36 16.22
C PHE A 297 -12.00 -16.05 17.29
N ILE A 298 -12.00 -15.50 18.52
CA ILE A 298 -12.84 -15.98 19.63
C ILE A 298 -14.32 -15.92 19.27
N LYS A 299 -14.79 -14.79 18.69
CA LYS A 299 -16.20 -14.63 18.26
C LYS A 299 -16.64 -15.64 17.20
N ASN A 300 -15.72 -16.08 16.36
CA ASN A 300 -16.01 -17.04 15.28
C ASN A 300 -15.62 -18.48 15.65
N GLY A 301 -15.18 -18.74 16.88
CA GLY A 301 -14.83 -20.07 17.36
C GLY A 301 -13.59 -20.69 16.71
N VAL A 302 -12.64 -19.87 16.23
CA VAL A 302 -11.41 -20.37 15.59
C VAL A 302 -10.32 -20.52 16.65
N THR A 303 -9.89 -21.76 16.91
CA THR A 303 -8.78 -22.11 17.82
C THR A 303 -7.47 -22.32 17.04
N PRO A 304 -6.30 -22.27 17.68
CA PRO A 304 -5.00 -22.45 17.01
C PRO A 304 -4.92 -23.72 16.16
N ASP A 305 -5.40 -24.85 16.69
CA ASP A 305 -5.34 -26.16 16.01
C ASP A 305 -6.22 -26.21 14.75
N THR A 306 -7.33 -25.46 14.73
CA THR A 306 -8.27 -25.46 13.60
C THR A 306 -7.83 -24.59 12.42
N VAL A 307 -6.83 -23.72 12.60
CA VAL A 307 -6.39 -22.75 11.58
C VAL A 307 -5.88 -23.46 10.33
N GLU A 308 -5.07 -24.51 10.49
CA GLU A 308 -4.49 -25.24 9.36
C GLU A 308 -5.56 -25.90 8.50
N GLU A 309 -6.51 -26.59 9.14
CA GLU A 309 -7.61 -27.25 8.44
C GLU A 309 -8.52 -26.25 7.72
N MET A 310 -8.77 -25.09 8.33
CA MET A 310 -9.58 -24.03 7.73
C MET A 310 -8.99 -23.58 6.39
N TYR A 311 -7.67 -23.35 6.31
CA TYR A 311 -7.02 -22.96 5.06
C TYR A 311 -6.97 -24.10 4.02
N LYS A 312 -6.72 -25.35 4.43
CA LYS A 312 -6.78 -26.51 3.53
C LYS A 312 -8.17 -26.68 2.90
N LYS A 313 -9.24 -26.58 3.72
CA LYS A 313 -10.63 -26.62 3.26
C LYS A 313 -10.92 -25.46 2.30
N ALA A 314 -10.41 -24.27 2.59
CA ALA A 314 -10.57 -23.11 1.71
C ALA A 314 -9.87 -23.29 0.35
N HIS A 315 -8.65 -23.85 0.32
CA HIS A 315 -7.94 -24.13 -0.93
C HIS A 315 -8.73 -25.10 -1.83
N ALA A 316 -9.28 -26.16 -1.23
CA ALA A 316 -10.14 -27.11 -1.95
C ALA A 316 -11.43 -26.44 -2.47
N ALA A 317 -12.09 -25.64 -1.63
CA ALA A 317 -13.32 -24.92 -2.01
C ALA A 317 -13.08 -23.91 -3.15
N ILE A 318 -11.95 -23.19 -3.12
CA ILE A 318 -11.56 -22.25 -4.19
C ILE A 318 -11.35 -22.97 -5.52
N ARG A 319 -10.74 -24.16 -5.50
CA ARG A 319 -10.56 -24.96 -6.72
C ARG A 319 -11.88 -25.50 -7.26
N ALA A 320 -12.80 -25.89 -6.38
CA ALA A 320 -14.10 -26.40 -6.77
C ALA A 320 -14.97 -25.32 -7.44
N ASN A 321 -15.00 -24.09 -6.89
CA ASN A 321 -15.88 -23.03 -7.38
C ASN A 321 -15.17 -21.66 -7.42
N PRO A 322 -14.42 -21.33 -8.49
CA PRO A 322 -13.70 -20.05 -8.59
C PRO A 322 -14.57 -18.87 -9.10
N VAL A 323 -15.81 -19.13 -9.53
CA VAL A 323 -16.67 -18.18 -10.26
C VAL A 323 -17.08 -16.99 -9.39
N HIS A 324 -17.11 -15.79 -9.98
CA HIS A 324 -17.58 -14.58 -9.32
C HIS A 324 -19.07 -14.34 -9.59
N GLU A 325 -19.88 -14.39 -8.53
CA GLU A 325 -21.30 -14.06 -8.59
C GLU A 325 -21.52 -12.54 -8.48
N GLN A 326 -22.12 -11.94 -9.50
CA GLN A 326 -22.46 -10.51 -9.48
C GLN A 326 -23.63 -10.26 -8.52
N LYS A 327 -23.49 -9.23 -7.68
CA LYS A 327 -24.60 -8.79 -6.81
C LYS A 327 -25.72 -8.16 -7.65
N PRO A 328 -27.00 -8.42 -7.32
CA PRO A 328 -28.12 -7.82 -8.03
C PRO A 328 -28.10 -6.29 -7.91
N LYS A 329 -28.50 -5.61 -8.99
CA LYS A 329 -28.63 -4.15 -9.01
C LYS A 329 -29.77 -3.73 -8.08
N LYS A 330 -29.51 -2.77 -7.20
CA LYS A 330 -30.52 -2.20 -6.29
C LYS A 330 -31.02 -0.87 -6.84
N ASP A 331 -32.34 -0.71 -6.92
CA ASP A 331 -32.97 0.55 -7.29
C ASP A 331 -32.95 1.52 -6.10
N VAL A 332 -31.97 2.42 -6.09
CA VAL A 332 -31.77 3.40 -5.01
C VAL A 332 -32.11 4.81 -5.50
N LYS A 333 -32.99 5.50 -4.78
CA LYS A 333 -33.25 6.94 -4.99
C LYS A 333 -31.97 7.74 -4.72
N LYS A 334 -31.41 8.39 -5.74
CA LYS A 334 -30.14 9.12 -5.64
C LYS A 334 -30.33 10.45 -4.87
N LYS A 335 -30.05 10.44 -3.57
CA LYS A 335 -29.94 11.66 -2.75
C LYS A 335 -28.58 12.33 -2.96
N ARG A 336 -28.56 13.65 -3.11
CA ARG A 336 -27.33 14.44 -3.16
C ARG A 336 -26.85 14.75 -1.75
N TRP A 337 -25.68 14.24 -1.37
CA TRP A 337 -25.05 14.52 -0.07
C TRP A 337 -24.15 15.75 -0.10
N ASN A 338 -23.56 16.06 -1.25
CA ASN A 338 -22.63 17.17 -1.41
C ASN A 338 -23.35 18.45 -1.84
N ARG A 339 -22.93 19.59 -1.30
CA ARG A 339 -23.45 20.90 -1.70
C ARG A 339 -23.31 21.12 -3.21
N ALA A 340 -24.34 21.69 -3.83
CA ALA A 340 -24.25 22.11 -5.22
C ALA A 340 -23.19 23.19 -5.43
N LYS A 341 -22.41 23.06 -6.51
CA LYS A 341 -21.52 24.15 -6.93
C LYS A 341 -22.41 25.36 -7.24
N LEU A 342 -22.11 26.50 -6.61
CA LEU A 342 -22.84 27.75 -6.84
C LEU A 342 -22.69 28.16 -8.30
N SER A 343 -23.80 28.59 -8.89
CA SER A 343 -23.81 29.21 -10.21
C SER A 343 -23.05 30.54 -10.19
N LEU A 344 -22.64 31.01 -11.36
CA LEU A 344 -21.93 32.30 -11.48
C LEU A 344 -22.79 33.45 -10.93
N ALA A 345 -24.08 33.46 -11.25
CA ALA A 345 -25.03 34.47 -10.76
C ALA A 345 -25.10 34.48 -9.22
N GLN A 346 -25.25 33.31 -8.60
CA GLN A 346 -25.27 33.17 -7.13
C GLN A 346 -23.96 33.64 -6.48
N ARG A 347 -22.81 33.48 -7.16
CA ARG A 347 -21.52 33.98 -6.66
C ARG A 347 -21.44 35.51 -6.76
N LYS A 348 -21.84 36.09 -7.89
CA LYS A 348 -21.84 37.55 -8.10
C LYS A 348 -22.76 38.24 -7.11
N ASP A 349 -23.97 37.74 -6.96
CA ASP A 349 -24.96 38.27 -6.02
C ASP A 349 -24.46 38.17 -4.57
N ARG A 350 -23.88 37.03 -4.17
CA ARG A 350 -23.24 36.91 -2.85
C ARG A 350 -22.14 37.95 -2.61
N VAL A 351 -21.31 38.24 -3.62
CA VAL A 351 -20.25 39.25 -3.49
C VAL A 351 -20.86 40.65 -3.37
N ALA A 352 -21.89 40.97 -4.15
CA ALA A 352 -22.60 42.24 -4.08
C ALA A 352 -23.25 42.44 -2.69
N GLN A 353 -23.97 41.44 -2.20
CA GLN A 353 -24.58 41.44 -0.87
C GLN A 353 -23.55 41.65 0.25
N LYS A 354 -22.37 41.00 0.16
CA LYS A 354 -21.28 41.18 1.12
C LYS A 354 -20.68 42.58 1.10
N LYS A 355 -20.52 43.19 -0.08
CA LYS A 355 -20.05 44.57 -0.19
C LYS A 355 -21.06 45.54 0.41
N ALA A 356 -22.34 45.36 0.09
CA ALA A 356 -23.42 46.20 0.60
C ALA A 356 -23.61 46.06 2.13
N SER A 357 -23.48 44.85 2.69
CA SER A 357 -23.53 44.67 4.15
C SER A 357 -22.36 45.32 4.87
N PHE A 358 -21.16 45.29 4.26
CA PHE A 358 -19.97 45.90 4.83
C PHE A 358 -20.07 47.42 4.88
N LEU A 359 -20.50 48.06 3.78
CA LEU A 359 -20.71 49.51 3.74
C LEU A 359 -21.73 49.97 4.79
N ARG A 360 -22.86 49.25 4.92
CA ARG A 360 -23.87 49.55 5.94
C ARG A 360 -23.33 49.45 7.37
N ALA A 361 -22.45 48.50 7.66
CA ALA A 361 -21.84 48.38 8.98
C ALA A 361 -20.90 49.54 9.29
N GLN A 362 -20.11 50.01 8.30
CA GLN A 362 -19.25 51.18 8.48
C GLN A 362 -20.04 52.47 8.71
N GLU A 363 -21.16 52.64 8.00
CA GLU A 363 -22.04 53.79 8.18
C GLU A 363 -22.67 53.82 9.58
N GLN A 364 -23.00 52.65 10.14
CA GLN A 364 -23.50 52.55 11.51
C GLN A 364 -22.43 52.85 12.55
N GLU A 365 -21.22 52.29 12.40
CA GLU A 365 -20.09 52.58 13.30
C GLU A 365 -19.68 54.06 13.28
N ALA A 366 -19.83 54.74 12.14
CA ALA A 366 -19.58 56.18 12.02
C ALA A 366 -20.70 57.06 12.58
N GLY A 367 -21.91 56.51 12.75
CA GLY A 367 -23.07 57.23 13.30
C GLY A 367 -23.21 57.13 14.83
N ASP A 368 -22.60 56.13 15.45
CA ASP A 368 -22.63 55.89 16.90
C ASP A 368 -21.39 56.48 17.64
N GLY A 369 -20.60 57.34 16.97
CA GLY A 369 -19.35 57.92 17.47
C GLY A 369 -19.44 59.40 17.86
#